data_AF-A0A3N0A2E6-F1
#
_entry.id   AF-A0A3N0A2E6-F1
#
_cell.length_a   1.000
_cell.length_b   1.000
_cell.length_c   1.000
_cell.angle_alpha   90.00
_cell.angle_beta   90.00
_cell.angle_gamma   90.00
#
_symmetry.space_group_name_H-M   'P 1'
#
loop_
_entity.id
_entity.type
_entity.pdbx_description
1 polymer ?
#
loop_
_entity_poly.entity_id
_entity_poly.type
_entity_poly.pdbx_seq_one_letter_code
_entity_poly.pdbx_strand_id
1 'polypeptide(L)'
;MRFTLDLHRHFGKVAVIIHKTPQHKSDMVKNMLADNCDIKIIYLLTGSPQLNATEELWHRVKWDLTVSQYYLTFDDLRHAVSEYFRTMRHHLDIKKYLFRNMEESLTNF
;
A
#
# COMPACT_ATOMS: atom_id res chain seq x y z
N MET A 1 -8.46 1.22 -10.44
CA MET A 1 -9.81 1.74 -10.11
C MET A 1 -10.79 0.63 -9.77
N ARG A 2 -10.98 -0.40 -10.60
CA ARG A 2 -11.88 -1.52 -10.33
C ARG A 2 -11.74 -2.12 -8.92
N PHE A 3 -10.51 -2.42 -8.50
CA PHE A 3 -10.24 -2.94 -7.16
C PHE A 3 -10.78 -2.04 -6.03
N THR A 4 -10.59 -0.72 -6.12
CA THR A 4 -11.09 0.22 -5.11
C THR A 4 -12.62 0.26 -5.05
N LEU A 5 -13.28 0.14 -6.20
CA LEU A 5 -14.75 0.05 -6.27
C LEU A 5 -15.25 -1.27 -5.68
N ASP A 6 -14.55 -2.37 -5.93
CA ASP A 6 -14.89 -3.69 -5.37
C ASP A 6 -14.73 -3.68 -3.84
N LEU A 7 -13.67 -3.04 -3.31
CA LEU A 7 -13.51 -2.80 -1.87
C LEU A 7 -14.64 -1.95 -1.31
N HIS A 8 -15.02 -0.86 -1.98
CA HIS A 8 -16.12 0.00 -1.56
C HIS A 8 -17.45 -0.75 -1.50
N ARG A 9 -17.73 -1.59 -2.50
CA ARG A 9 -18.93 -2.45 -2.51
C ARG A 9 -18.95 -3.44 -1.36
N HIS A 10 -17.80 -3.93 -0.93
CA HIS A 10 -17.70 -4.94 0.12
C HIS A 10 -17.67 -4.34 1.53
N PHE A 11 -16.98 -3.21 1.72
CA PHE A 11 -16.71 -2.61 3.03
C PHE A 11 -17.42 -1.28 3.29
N GLY A 12 -18.10 -0.70 2.29
CA GLY A 12 -18.66 0.64 2.35
C GLY A 12 -17.55 1.68 2.27
N LYS A 13 -17.37 2.50 3.32
CA LYS A 13 -16.39 3.59 3.32
C LYS A 13 -14.96 3.08 3.22
N VAL A 14 -14.20 3.60 2.25
CA VAL A 14 -12.82 3.18 1.98
C VAL A 14 -11.88 4.38 1.96
N ALA A 15 -10.79 4.30 2.72
CA ALA A 15 -9.66 5.21 2.61
C ALA A 15 -8.51 4.51 1.88
N VAL A 16 -8.05 5.10 0.78
CA VAL A 16 -6.91 4.61 -0.02
C VAL A 16 -5.72 5.54 0.21
N ILE A 17 -4.67 5.03 0.83
CA ILE A 17 -3.45 5.79 1.10
C ILE A 17 -2.39 5.41 0.07
N ILE A 18 -1.89 6.38 -0.68
CA ILE A 18 -0.96 6.14 -1.79
C ILE A 18 0.05 7.26 -1.96
N HIS A 19 1.18 6.95 -2.60
CA HIS A 19 2.12 7.94 -3.09
C HIS A 19 1.50 8.84 -4.17
N LYS A 20 2.00 10.07 -4.26
CA LYS A 20 1.51 11.07 -5.20
C LYS A 20 2.09 10.85 -6.59
N THR A 21 1.33 10.21 -7.49
CA THR A 21 1.70 10.09 -8.92
C THR A 21 0.66 10.72 -9.84
N PRO A 22 1.05 11.10 -11.08
CA PRO A 22 0.13 11.65 -12.06
C PRO A 22 -1.04 10.70 -12.40
N GLN A 23 -0.80 9.39 -12.45
CA GLN A 23 -1.81 8.41 -12.82
C GLN A 23 -2.99 8.40 -11.83
N HIS A 24 -2.68 8.58 -10.53
CA HIS A 24 -3.69 8.68 -9.47
C HIS A 24 -4.48 10.00 -9.48
N LYS A 25 -4.07 10.98 -10.30
CA LYS A 25 -4.71 12.29 -10.44
C LYS A 25 -5.41 12.50 -11.78
N SER A 26 -5.48 11.47 -12.60
CA SER A 26 -6.18 11.52 -13.88
C SER A 26 -7.66 11.87 -13.71
N ASP A 27 -8.27 12.44 -14.74
CA ASP A 27 -9.70 12.82 -14.69
C ASP A 27 -10.60 11.60 -14.51
N MET A 28 -10.20 10.44 -15.04
CA MET A 28 -10.86 9.16 -14.77
C MET A 28 -10.95 8.87 -13.27
N VAL A 29 -9.88 9.12 -12.51
CA VAL A 29 -9.87 8.93 -11.05
C VAL A 29 -10.79 9.95 -10.38
N LYS A 30 -10.72 11.22 -10.77
CA LYS A 30 -11.55 12.28 -10.19
C LYS A 30 -13.03 12.02 -10.41
N ASN A 31 -13.43 11.64 -11.63
CA ASN A 31 -14.81 11.33 -11.97
C ASN A 31 -15.31 10.13 -11.14
N MET A 32 -14.51 9.07 -11.01
CA MET A 32 -14.88 7.92 -10.18
C MET A 32 -15.09 8.30 -8.71
N LEU A 33 -14.27 9.20 -8.15
CA LEU A 33 -14.42 9.67 -6.78
C LEU A 33 -15.63 10.60 -6.61
N ALA A 34 -15.96 11.40 -7.62
CA ALA A 34 -17.14 12.26 -7.60
C ALA A 34 -18.43 11.42 -7.51
N ASP A 35 -18.46 10.28 -8.22
CA ASP A 35 -19.60 9.35 -8.19
C ASP A 35 -19.65 8.51 -6.89
N ASN A 36 -18.58 8.50 -6.09
CA ASN A 36 -18.43 7.64 -4.90
C ASN A 36 -17.80 8.41 -3.73
N CYS A 37 -18.59 9.25 -3.07
CA CYS A 37 -18.12 10.15 -2.00
C CYS A 37 -17.60 9.42 -0.73
N ASP A 38 -17.91 8.14 -0.58
CA ASP A 38 -17.44 7.27 0.50
C ASP A 38 -16.03 6.68 0.25
N ILE A 39 -15.43 6.99 -0.90
CA ILE A 39 -14.04 6.65 -1.23
C ILE A 39 -13.18 7.91 -1.07
N LYS A 40 -12.17 7.84 -0.19
CA LYS A 40 -11.21 8.92 0.01
C LYS A 40 -9.81 8.49 -0.38
N ILE A 41 -9.18 9.24 -1.28
CA ILE A 41 -7.74 9.08 -1.57
C ILE A 41 -6.95 10.05 -0.68
N ILE A 42 -6.03 9.48 0.10
CA ILE A 42 -5.09 10.21 0.94
C ILE A 42 -3.71 10.09 0.29
N TYR A 43 -3.16 11.22 -0.14
CA TYR A 43 -1.83 11.25 -0.73
C TYR A 43 -0.77 11.41 0.35
N LEU A 44 0.22 10.52 0.34
CA LEU A 44 1.43 10.67 1.13
C LEU A 44 2.28 11.84 0.61
N LEU A 45 3.10 12.40 1.50
CA LEU A 45 4.09 13.41 1.14
C LEU A 45 5.05 12.86 0.07
N THR A 46 5.38 13.71 -0.91
CA THR A 46 6.34 13.34 -1.95
C THR A 46 7.69 13.01 -1.31
N GLY A 47 8.32 11.93 -1.76
CA GLY A 47 9.63 11.52 -1.24
C GLY A 47 9.60 10.99 0.20
N SER A 48 8.44 10.53 0.69
CA SER A 48 8.29 9.98 2.04
C SER A 48 7.95 8.48 2.05
N PRO A 49 8.82 7.59 1.52
CA PRO A 49 8.57 6.14 1.50
C PRO A 49 8.42 5.53 2.89
N GLN A 50 9.07 6.12 3.92
CA GLN A 50 8.98 5.68 5.32
C GLN A 50 7.58 5.75 5.92
N LEU A 51 6.69 6.55 5.33
CA LEU A 51 5.28 6.67 5.73
C LEU A 51 4.38 5.65 5.01
N ASN A 52 4.90 4.98 3.98
CA ASN A 52 4.15 4.03 3.18
C ASN A 52 4.35 2.60 3.72
N ALA A 53 3.35 2.09 4.42
CA ALA A 53 3.34 0.72 4.95
C ALA A 53 3.57 -0.34 3.85
N THR A 54 3.22 -0.05 2.60
CA THR A 54 3.44 -0.93 1.45
C THR A 54 4.93 -1.11 1.12
N GLU A 55 5.76 -0.07 1.31
CA GLU A 55 7.21 -0.17 1.06
C GLU A 55 7.87 -1.15 2.03
N GLU A 56 7.46 -1.08 3.29
CA GLU A 56 7.95 -1.94 4.37
C GLU A 56 7.50 -3.39 4.18
N LEU A 57 6.28 -3.57 3.69
CA LEU A 57 5.80 -4.88 3.27
C LEU A 57 6.67 -5.45 2.13
N TRP A 58 6.96 -4.66 1.09
CA TRP A 58 7.85 -5.07 0.00
C TRP A 58 9.28 -5.30 0.44
N HIS A 59 9.79 -4.55 1.42
CA HIS A 59 11.11 -4.77 1.99
C HIS A 59 11.21 -6.16 2.63
N ARG A 60 10.20 -6.56 3.41
CA ARG A 60 10.10 -7.90 4.00
C ARG A 60 9.97 -9.00 2.95
N VAL A 61 9.07 -8.81 1.97
CA VAL A 61 8.87 -9.76 0.87
C VAL A 61 10.16 -10.01 0.11
N LYS A 62 10.90 -8.95 -0.24
CA LYS A 62 12.19 -9.07 -0.92
C LYS A 62 13.20 -9.82 -0.05
N TRP A 63 13.31 -9.46 1.23
CA TRP A 63 14.21 -10.15 2.15
C TRP A 63 13.92 -11.65 2.24
N ASP A 64 12.66 -12.02 2.47
CA ASP A 64 12.26 -13.41 2.66
C ASP A 64 12.38 -14.23 1.37
N LEU A 65 12.05 -13.64 0.22
CA LEU A 65 12.00 -14.37 -1.05
C LEU A 65 13.33 -14.38 -1.81
N THR A 66 14.24 -13.41 -1.62
CA THR A 66 15.43 -13.27 -2.50
C THR A 66 16.77 -13.42 -1.79
N VAL A 67 16.83 -13.41 -0.45
CA VAL A 67 18.13 -13.49 0.26
C VAL A 67 18.78 -14.88 0.13
N SER A 68 18.00 -15.94 -0.05
CA SER A 68 18.53 -17.31 -0.15
C SER A 68 17.89 -18.16 -1.24
N GLN A 69 17.11 -17.54 -2.13
CA GLN A 69 16.45 -18.22 -3.24
C GLN A 69 16.67 -17.44 -4.54
N TYR A 70 17.01 -18.18 -5.59
CA TYR A 70 17.10 -17.66 -6.95
C TYR A 70 15.99 -18.28 -7.79
N TYR A 71 15.21 -17.44 -8.46
CA TYR A 71 14.14 -17.87 -9.35
C TYR A 71 14.67 -17.85 -10.78
N LEU A 72 14.65 -19.01 -11.44
CA LEU A 72 15.19 -19.16 -12.80
C LEU A 72 14.33 -18.43 -13.83
N THR A 73 13.02 -18.37 -13.60
CA THR A 73 12.07 -17.70 -14.49
C THR A 73 11.26 -16.64 -13.78
N PHE A 74 10.70 -15.72 -14.56
CA PHE A 74 9.76 -14.73 -14.05
C PHE A 74 8.49 -15.40 -13.49
N ASP A 75 8.03 -16.51 -14.07
CA ASP A 75 6.85 -17.23 -13.58
C ASP A 75 7.10 -17.86 -12.22
N ASP A 76 8.30 -18.39 -11.95
CA ASP A 76 8.67 -18.91 -10.64
C ASP A 76 8.63 -17.79 -9.59
N LEU A 77 9.20 -16.62 -9.92
CA LEU A 77 9.16 -15.44 -9.05
C LEU A 77 7.71 -14.97 -8.82
N ARG A 78 6.91 -14.89 -9.88
CA ARG A 78 5.50 -14.46 -9.81
C ARG A 78 4.70 -15.41 -8.93
N HIS A 79 4.92 -16.71 -9.05
CA HIS A 79 4.26 -17.72 -8.23
C HIS A 79 4.66 -17.56 -6.76
N ALA A 80 5.96 -17.47 -6.47
CA ALA A 80 6.46 -17.29 -5.11
C ALA A 80 5.92 -16.02 -4.43
N VAL A 81 5.91 -14.89 -5.14
CA VAL A 81 5.35 -13.62 -4.62
C VAL A 81 3.85 -13.76 -4.36
N SER A 82 3.10 -14.39 -5.27
CA SER A 82 1.66 -14.60 -5.11
C SER A 82 1.33 -15.49 -3.92
N GLU A 83 2.07 -16.59 -3.77
CA GLU A 83 1.91 -17.52 -2.64
C GLU A 83 2.30 -16.90 -1.31
N TYR A 84 3.35 -16.08 -1.29
CA TYR A 84 3.75 -15.33 -0.10
C TYR A 84 2.61 -14.43 0.40
N PHE A 85 2.05 -13.58 -0.47
CA PHE A 85 0.94 -12.69 -0.09
C PHE A 85 -0.36 -13.44 0.25
N ARG A 86 -0.57 -14.63 -0.33
CA ARG A 86 -1.76 -15.46 -0.07
C ARG A 86 -1.71 -16.14 1.30
N THR A 87 -0.52 -16.57 1.74
CA THR A 87 -0.35 -17.45 2.91
C THR A 87 0.19 -16.73 4.14
N MET A 88 0.98 -15.67 3.95
CA MET A 88 1.59 -14.95 5.05
C MET A 88 0.62 -13.92 5.64
N ARG A 89 0.43 -14.01 6.96
CA ARG A 89 -0.33 -13.00 7.69
C ARG A 89 0.56 -11.79 7.92
N HIS A 90 0.36 -10.75 7.14
CA HIS A 90 1.10 -9.50 7.32
C HIS A 90 0.51 -8.73 8.51
N HIS A 91 1.22 -8.74 9.64
CA HIS A 91 0.90 -7.87 10.79
C HIS A 91 1.34 -6.43 10.45
N LEU A 92 0.63 -5.80 9.52
CA LEU A 92 0.92 -4.46 9.04
C LEU A 92 0.08 -3.44 9.80
N ASP A 93 0.71 -2.70 10.71
CA ASP A 93 0.07 -1.57 11.39
C ASP A 93 0.28 -0.29 10.57
N ILE A 94 -0.70 0.04 9.73
CA ILE A 94 -0.66 1.22 8.87
C ILE A 94 -0.54 2.51 9.70
N LYS A 95 -1.14 2.57 10.90
CA LYS A 95 -1.10 3.77 11.74
C LYS A 95 0.32 4.06 12.20
N LYS A 96 1.06 3.04 12.60
CA LYS A 96 2.48 3.16 12.99
C LYS A 96 3.31 3.82 11.89
N TYR A 97 3.05 3.51 10.62
CA TYR A 97 3.78 4.12 9.51
C TYR A 97 3.32 5.56 9.22
N LEU A 98 2.02 5.82 9.29
CA LEU A 98 1.49 7.17 9.06
C LEU A 98 1.93 8.18 10.12
N PHE A 99 2.05 7.74 11.37
CA PHE A 99 2.38 8.58 12.52
C PHE A 99 3.81 8.40 13.03
N ARG A 100 4.67 7.72 12.25
CA ARG A 100 6.05 7.35 12.64
C ARG A 100 6.87 8.52 13.20
N ASN A 101 6.69 9.72 12.65
CA ASN A 101 7.43 10.92 13.06
C ASN A 101 6.68 11.81 14.06
N MET A 102 5.43 11.46 14.41
CA MET A 102 4.63 12.18 15.42
C MET A 102 4.89 11.61 16.83
N GLU A 103 5.32 10.36 16.94
CA GLU A 103 5.73 9.77 18.23
C GLU A 103 7.11 10.32 18.66
N GLU A 104 8.06 10.46 17.73
CA GLU A 104 9.39 11.03 18.01
C GLU A 104 9.34 12.49 18.49
N SER A 105 8.33 13.28 18.07
CA SER A 105 8.15 14.66 18.54
C SER A 105 7.46 14.77 19.90
N LEU A 106 6.74 13.73 20.35
CA LEU A 106 6.09 13.68 21.67
C LEU A 106 7.01 13.14 22.77
N THR A 107 8.09 12.44 22.43
CA THR A 107 9.12 11.98 23.37
C THR A 107 10.25 12.98 23.61
N ASN A 108 10.25 14.13 22.92
CA ASN A 108 11.26 15.18 23.02
C ASN A 108 10.78 16.41 23.83
N PHE A 109 9.82 16.23 24.74
CA PHE A 109 9.38 17.23 25.72
C PHE A 109 9.54 16.71 27.14
#